data_AF-A0A2A2H0C7-F1
#
_entry.id   AF-A0A2A2H0C7-F1
#
_cell.length_a   1.000
_cell.length_b   1.000
_cell.length_c   1.000
_cell.angle_alpha   90.00
_cell.angle_beta   90.00
_cell.angle_gamma   90.00
#
_symmetry.space_group_name_H-M   'P 1'
#
loop_
_entity.id
_entity.type
_entity.pdbx_description
1 polymer ?
#
loop_
_entity_poly.entity_id
_entity_poly.type
_entity_poly.pdbx_seq_one_letter_code
_entity_poly.pdbx_strand_id
1 'polypeptide(L)'
;MLNQWVLQPELFRGLICYIVERGNTSDAKQFLHQIAEKATDYREVVMTIAEQLRQEGEQQGILKGREEGIHLGEQRGIEKGRKESAITIARQLLANGVDRAIVKMSTGLSDAEINALMD
;
A
#
# COMPACT_ATOMS: atom_id res chain seq x y z
N MET A 1 3.86 -33.91 27.27
CA MET A 1 4.84 -33.16 28.08
C MET A 1 4.45 -31.70 28.38
N LEU A 2 3.37 -31.13 27.82
CA LEU A 2 2.93 -29.76 28.16
C LEU A 2 1.95 -29.68 29.37
N ASN A 3 1.37 -30.81 29.82
CA ASN A 3 0.35 -30.83 30.90
C ASN A 3 0.89 -30.71 32.33
N GLN A 4 2.15 -30.35 32.55
CA GLN A 4 2.73 -30.24 33.91
C GLN A 4 3.05 -28.80 34.34
N TRP A 5 2.93 -27.82 33.44
CA TRP A 5 3.21 -26.42 33.75
C TRP A 5 2.13 -25.54 33.12
N VAL A 6 1.09 -25.22 33.90
CA VAL A 6 0.14 -24.18 33.53
C VAL A 6 0.88 -22.84 33.65
N LEU A 7 1.36 -22.33 32.51
CA LEU A 7 1.90 -20.99 32.42
C LEU A 7 0.81 -19.97 32.75
N GLN A 8 1.18 -18.89 33.43
CA GLN A 8 0.27 -17.76 33.60
C GLN A 8 -0.16 -17.24 32.22
N PRO A 9 -1.44 -16.87 32.03
CA PRO A 9 -1.98 -16.43 30.73
C PRO A 9 -1.16 -15.33 30.07
N GLU A 10 -0.61 -14.40 30.86
CA GLU A 10 0.18 -13.27 30.38
C GLU A 10 1.54 -13.72 29.83
N LEU A 11 2.20 -14.66 30.51
CA LEU A 11 3.47 -15.25 30.07
C LEU A 11 3.27 -16.11 28.81
N PHE A 12 2.18 -16.88 28.79
CA PHE A 12 1.79 -17.65 27.62
C PHE A 12 1.52 -16.72 26.42
N ARG A 13 0.74 -15.65 26.63
CA ARG A 13 0.47 -14.64 25.60
C ARG A 13 1.76 -14.05 25.04
N GLY A 14 2.68 -13.63 25.91
CA GLY A 14 3.97 -13.06 25.51
C GLY A 14 4.79 -14.04 24.65
N LEU A 15 4.85 -15.32 25.04
CA LEU A 15 5.54 -16.35 24.29
C LEU A 15 4.93 -16.55 22.89
N ILE A 16 3.60 -16.64 22.81
CA ILE A 16 2.90 -16.83 21.53
C ILE A 16 3.11 -15.62 20.62
N CYS A 17 2.97 -14.38 21.13
CA CYS A 17 3.25 -13.16 20.36
C CYS A 17 4.69 -13.17 19.82
N TYR A 18 5.68 -13.50 20.65
CA TYR A 18 7.07 -13.56 20.19
C TYR A 18 7.29 -14.59 19.08
N ILE A 19 6.75 -15.80 19.20
CA ILE A 19 6.92 -16.86 18.19
C ILE A 19 6.26 -16.46 16.86
N VAL A 20 5.09 -15.82 16.92
CA VAL A 20 4.37 -15.39 15.71
C VAL A 20 5.06 -14.21 15.03
N GLU A 21 5.48 -13.21 15.80
CA GLU A 21 6.07 -11.97 15.27
C GLU A 21 7.56 -12.10 14.89
N ARG A 22 8.31 -12.92 15.64
CA ARG A 22 9.79 -12.99 15.56
C ARG A 22 10.33 -14.40 15.32
N GLY A 23 9.52 -15.43 15.56
CA GLY A 23 9.95 -16.83 15.51
C GLY A 23 10.08 -17.43 14.11
N ASN A 24 10.00 -16.63 13.04
CA ASN A 24 10.01 -17.10 11.64
C ASN A 24 8.95 -18.18 11.34
N THR A 25 7.80 -18.11 12.00
CA THR A 25 6.70 -19.06 11.80
C THR A 25 6.11 -18.87 10.40
N SER A 26 6.35 -19.84 9.51
CA SER A 26 5.92 -19.74 8.09
C SER A 26 4.40 -19.72 7.90
N ASP A 27 3.64 -20.30 8.84
CA ASP A 27 2.18 -20.22 8.88
C ASP A 27 1.70 -19.98 10.32
N ALA A 28 1.65 -18.70 10.70
CA ALA A 28 1.18 -18.28 12.02
C ALA A 28 -0.28 -18.68 12.29
N LYS A 29 -1.12 -18.73 11.25
CA LYS A 29 -2.54 -19.06 11.41
C LYS A 29 -2.71 -20.54 11.75
N GLN A 30 -2.04 -21.42 11.02
CA GLN A 30 -2.06 -22.86 11.31
C GLN A 30 -1.44 -23.14 12.68
N PHE A 31 -0.35 -22.45 13.04
CA PHE A 31 0.27 -22.55 14.35
C PHE A 31 -0.68 -22.19 15.49
N LEU A 32 -1.33 -21.02 15.43
CA LEU A 32 -2.32 -20.60 16.43
C LEU A 32 -3.50 -21.58 16.49
N HIS A 33 -3.98 -22.08 15.35
CA HIS A 33 -5.05 -23.06 15.31
C HIS A 33 -4.69 -24.35 16.05
N GLN A 34 -3.49 -24.90 15.80
CA GLN A 34 -3.01 -26.11 16.49
C GLN A 34 -2.88 -25.92 18.00
N ILE A 35 -2.50 -24.73 18.46
CA ILE A 35 -2.45 -24.41 19.89
C ILE A 35 -3.87 -24.36 20.46
N ALA A 36 -4.81 -23.68 19.79
CA ALA A 36 -6.20 -23.60 20.23
C ALA A 36 -6.91 -24.97 20.31
N GLU A 37 -6.50 -25.94 19.47
CA GLU A 37 -7.00 -27.32 19.50
C GLU A 37 -6.36 -28.16 20.62
N LYS A 38 -5.04 -28.07 20.80
CA LYS A 38 -4.28 -28.94 21.71
C LYS A 38 -4.19 -28.43 23.14
N ALA A 39 -4.24 -27.11 23.34
CA ALA A 39 -4.12 -26.44 24.62
C ALA A 39 -5.42 -25.67 24.91
N THR A 40 -6.47 -26.43 25.21
CA THR A 40 -7.83 -25.92 25.39
C THR A 40 -7.94 -24.83 26.45
N ASP A 41 -7.14 -24.91 27.51
CA ASP A 41 -7.09 -23.93 28.61
C ASP A 41 -6.63 -22.53 28.14
N TYR A 42 -5.93 -22.45 27.01
CA TYR A 42 -5.44 -21.21 26.42
C TYR A 42 -6.17 -20.81 25.14
N ARG A 43 -7.23 -21.53 24.77
CA ARG A 43 -7.97 -21.30 23.53
C ARG A 43 -8.42 -19.84 23.39
N GLU A 44 -8.97 -19.28 24.45
CA GLU A 44 -9.42 -17.88 24.46
C GLU A 44 -8.25 -16.91 24.22
N VAL A 45 -7.15 -17.08 24.95
CA VAL A 45 -5.94 -16.26 24.81
C VAL A 45 -5.39 -16.31 23.38
N VAL A 46 -5.37 -17.48 22.77
CA VAL A 46 -4.93 -17.68 21.37
C VAL A 46 -5.87 -17.00 20.37
N MET A 47 -7.19 -17.11 20.58
CA MET A 47 -8.17 -16.45 19.72
C MET A 47 -8.08 -14.93 19.81
N THR A 48 -7.84 -14.38 21.00
CA THR A 48 -7.58 -12.93 21.18
C THR A 48 -6.32 -12.49 20.45
N ILE A 49 -5.23 -13.27 20.53
CA ILE A 49 -4.00 -12.97 19.78
C ILE A 49 -4.26 -13.01 18.27
N ALA A 50 -4.98 -14.02 17.78
CA ALA A 50 -5.32 -14.15 16.36
C ALA A 50 -6.13 -12.95 15.85
N GLU A 51 -7.11 -12.50 16.65
CA GLU A 51 -7.93 -11.34 16.32
C GLU A 51 -7.11 -10.04 16.32
N GLN A 52 -6.24 -9.85 17.31
CA GLN A 52 -5.36 -8.69 17.36
C GLN A 52 -4.43 -8.62 16.14
N LEU A 53 -3.79 -9.75 15.77
CA LEU A 53 -2.92 -9.81 14.59
C LEU A 53 -3.69 -9.54 13.30
N ARG A 54 -4.95 -9.99 13.20
CA ARG A 54 -5.82 -9.69 12.06
C ARG A 54 -6.11 -8.20 11.96
N GLN A 55 -6.46 -7.56 13.08
CA GLN A 55 -6.74 -6.11 13.14
C GLN A 55 -5.49 -5.28 12.80
N GLU A 56 -4.34 -5.65 13.36
CA GLU A 56 -3.07 -4.99 13.04
C GLU A 56 -2.73 -5.14 11.55
N GLY A 57 -2.86 -6.34 10.99
CA GLY A 57 -2.64 -6.58 9.56
C GLY A 57 -3.57 -5.77 8.67
N GLU A 58 -4.86 -5.68 9.02
CA GLU A 58 -5.86 -4.88 8.33
C GLU A 58 -5.51 -3.38 8.38
N GLN A 59 -5.16 -2.86 9.57
CA GLN A 59 -4.76 -1.47 9.75
C GLN A 59 -3.49 -1.14 8.96
N GLN A 60 -2.47 -1.99 9.01
CA GLN A 60 -1.24 -1.82 8.24
C GLN A 60 -1.51 -1.87 6.73
N GLY A 61 -2.39 -2.76 6.27
CA GLY A 61 -2.82 -2.83 4.88
C GLY A 61 -3.50 -1.54 4.41
N ILE A 62 -4.42 -0.99 5.21
CA ILE A 62 -5.11 0.27 4.92
C ILE A 62 -4.11 1.43 4.86
N LEU A 63 -3.18 1.52 5.82
CA LEU A 63 -2.18 2.59 5.85
C LEU A 63 -1.28 2.56 4.63
N LYS A 64 -0.71 1.39 4.29
CA LYS A 64 0.14 1.21 3.11
C LYS A 64 -0.62 1.52 1.82
N GLY A 65 -1.83 0.97 1.67
CA GLY A 65 -2.65 1.21 0.50
C GLY A 65 -3.02 2.67 0.31
N ARG A 66 -3.28 3.40 1.41
CA ARG A 66 -3.54 4.84 1.37
C ARG A 66 -2.30 5.64 0.96
N GLU A 67 -1.15 5.34 1.54
CA GLU A 67 0.12 6.01 1.22
C GLU A 67 0.52 5.80 -0.24
N GLU A 68 0.51 4.55 -0.72
CA GLU A 68 0.77 4.21 -2.12
C GLU A 68 -0.24 4.88 -3.06
N GLY A 69 -1.53 4.87 -2.68
CA GLY A 69 -2.60 5.50 -3.45
C GLY A 69 -2.43 7.02 -3.58
N ILE A 70 -2.05 7.70 -2.50
CA ILE A 70 -1.78 9.15 -2.50
C ILE A 70 -0.58 9.46 -3.40
N HIS A 71 0.54 8.76 -3.23
CA HIS A 71 1.73 9.00 -4.04
C HIS A 71 1.49 8.76 -5.53
N LEU A 72 0.84 7.66 -5.89
CA LEU A 72 0.50 7.37 -7.28
C LEU A 72 -0.48 8.39 -7.85
N GLY A 73 -1.47 8.80 -7.05
CA GLY A 73 -2.44 9.82 -7.42
C GLY A 73 -1.79 11.18 -7.69
N GLU A 74 -0.89 11.61 -6.81
CA GLU A 74 -0.14 12.86 -6.95
C GLU A 74 0.75 12.86 -8.19
N GLN A 75 1.54 11.80 -8.41
CA GLN A 75 2.40 11.69 -9.58
C GLN A 75 1.61 11.72 -10.89
N ARG A 76 0.50 10.96 -10.97
CA ARG A 76 -0.39 10.96 -12.14
C ARG A 76 -1.06 12.31 -12.33
N GLY A 77 -1.48 12.95 -11.24
CA GLY A 77 -2.10 14.27 -11.25
C GLY A 77 -1.15 15.34 -11.80
N ILE A 78 0.09 15.36 -11.32
CA ILE A 78 1.13 16.29 -11.77
C ILE A 78 1.43 16.08 -13.25
N GLU A 79 1.67 14.85 -13.71
CA GLU A 79 2.01 14.61 -15.11
C GLU A 79 0.83 14.93 -16.04
N LYS A 80 -0.39 14.56 -15.66
CA LYS A 80 -1.60 14.91 -16.41
C LYS A 80 -1.78 16.42 -16.49
N GLY A 81 -1.65 17.12 -15.36
CA GLY A 81 -1.75 18.59 -15.31
C GLY A 81 -0.69 19.26 -16.17
N ARG A 82 0.58 18.82 -16.08
CA ARG A 82 1.68 19.32 -16.90
C ARG A 82 1.39 19.14 -18.39
N LYS A 83 0.88 17.97 -18.79
CA LYS A 83 0.52 17.68 -20.18
C LYS A 83 -0.65 18.53 -20.68
N GLU A 84 -1.72 18.67 -19.88
CA GLU A 84 -2.88 19.50 -20.21
C GLU A 84 -2.52 20.99 -20.32
N SER A 85 -1.67 21.49 -19.42
CA SER A 85 -1.13 22.85 -19.50
C SER A 85 -0.27 23.05 -20.74
N ALA A 86 0.64 22.12 -21.05
CA ALA A 86 1.46 22.18 -22.26
C ALA A 86 0.60 22.25 -23.54
N ILE A 87 -0.46 21.42 -23.62
CA ILE A 87 -1.42 21.45 -24.74
C ILE A 87 -2.16 22.78 -24.82
N THR A 88 -2.63 23.30 -23.69
CA THR A 88 -3.37 24.57 -23.63
C THR A 88 -2.50 25.74 -24.11
N ILE A 89 -1.25 25.80 -23.63
CA ILE A 89 -0.28 26.81 -24.05
C ILE A 89 0.04 26.65 -25.54
N ALA A 90 0.26 25.43 -26.02
CA ALA A 90 0.54 25.18 -27.43
C ALA A 90 -0.57 25.70 -28.34
N ARG A 91 -1.83 25.41 -28.01
CA ARG A 91 -3.00 25.91 -28.75
C ARG A 91 -3.05 27.43 -28.79
N GLN A 92 -2.82 28.10 -27.65
CA GLN A 92 -2.82 29.55 -27.59
C GLN A 92 -1.69 30.17 -28.41
N LEU A 93 -0.49 29.60 -28.36
CA LEU A 93 0.65 30.10 -29.14
C LEU A 93 0.41 29.93 -30.64
N LEU A 94 -0.07 28.75 -31.07
CA LEU A 94 -0.40 28.47 -32.48
C LEU A 94 -1.51 29.40 -32.98
N ALA A 95 -2.57 29.63 -32.20
CA ALA A 95 -3.64 30.55 -32.55
C ALA A 95 -3.17 32.00 -32.72
N ASN A 96 -2.09 32.38 -32.03
CA ASN A 96 -1.44 33.69 -32.17
C ASN A 96 -0.36 33.73 -33.26
N GLY A 97 -0.23 32.69 -34.08
CA GLY A 97 0.72 32.62 -35.20
C GLY A 97 2.19 32.44 -34.78
N VAL A 98 2.45 31.98 -33.55
CA VAL A 98 3.80 31.68 -33.09
C VAL A 98 4.36 30.48 -33.86
N ASP A 99 5.61 30.59 -34.31
CA ASP A 99 6.27 29.54 -35.07
C ASP A 99 6.31 28.20 -34.31
N ARG A 100 6.06 27.12 -35.04
CA ARG A 100 5.98 25.76 -34.51
C ARG A 100 7.23 25.35 -33.74
N ALA A 101 8.43 25.71 -34.20
CA ALA A 101 9.67 25.34 -33.52
C ALA A 101 9.75 26.00 -32.14
N ILE A 102 9.27 27.24 -32.02
CA ILE A 102 9.17 27.96 -30.74
C ILE A 102 8.14 27.28 -29.85
N VAL A 103 6.96 26.92 -30.37
CA VAL A 103 5.91 26.22 -29.60
C VAL A 103 6.42 24.89 -29.02
N LYS A 104 7.14 24.08 -29.82
CA LYS A 104 7.75 22.83 -29.36
C LYS A 104 8.73 23.07 -28.23
N MET A 105 9.63 24.03 -28.40
CA MET A 105 10.64 24.36 -27.40
C MET A 105 10.01 24.85 -26.08
N SER A 106 8.94 25.64 -26.16
CA SER A 106 8.27 26.20 -24.98
C SER A 106 7.37 25.21 -24.24
N THR A 107 6.80 24.22 -24.92
CA THR A 107 5.81 23.29 -24.34
C THR A 107 6.34 21.88 -24.12
N GLY A 108 7.45 21.54 -24.76
CA GLY A 108 8.03 20.19 -24.74
C GLY A 108 7.21 19.15 -25.52
N LEU A 109 6.21 19.57 -26.30
CA LEU A 109 5.39 18.67 -27.11
C LEU A 109 6.16 18.15 -28.33
N SER A 110 5.87 16.91 -28.69
CA SER A 110 6.39 16.28 -29.91
C SER A 110 5.74 16.83 -31.18
N ASP A 111 6.34 16.56 -32.35
CA ASP A 111 5.72 16.93 -33.63
C ASP A 111 4.36 16.27 -33.86
N ALA A 112 4.21 15.02 -33.42
CA ALA A 112 2.95 14.29 -33.53
C ALA A 112 1.87 14.92 -32.65
N GLU A 113 2.23 15.30 -31.41
CA GLU A 113 1.30 15.98 -30.50
C GLU A 113 0.89 17.34 -31.03
N ILE A 114 1.81 18.13 -31.60
CA ILE A 114 1.46 19.42 -32.21
C ILE A 114 0.60 19.25 -33.47
N ASN A 115 0.89 18.26 -34.32
CA ASN A 115 0.06 17.97 -35.48
C ASN A 115 -1.39 17.68 -35.07
N ALA A 116 -1.57 16.86 -34.04
CA ALA A 116 -2.90 16.52 -33.50
C ALA A 116 -3.65 17.71 -32.86
N LEU A 117 -3.00 18.87 -32.66
CA LEU A 117 -3.65 20.10 -32.20
C LEU A 117 -4.11 21.01 -33.35
N MET A 118 -3.65 20.75 -34.58
CA MET A 118 -3.92 21.55 -35.77
C MET A 118 -4.93 20.90 -36.72
N ASP A 119 -5.25 19.62 -36.50
CA ASP A 119 -6.37 18.91 -37.11
C ASP A 119 -7.71 19.30 -36.44
#